data_AF-A0A2D5LWV1-F1
#
_entry.id   AF-A0A2D5LWV1-F1
#
_cell.length_a   1.000
_cell.length_b   1.000
_cell.length_c   1.000
_cell.angle_alpha   90.00
_cell.angle_beta   90.00
_cell.angle_gamma   90.00
#
_symmetry.space_group_name_H-M   'P 1'
#
loop_
_entity.id
_entity.type
_entity.pdbx_description
1 polymer ?
#
loop_
_entity_poly.entity_id
_entity_poly.type
_entity_poly.pdbx_seq_one_letter_code
_entity_poly.pdbx_strand_id
1 'polypeptide(L)'
;MRGTNILLFIIALVLSLFLGLQVEEQYRDVRYLNNCKKDIKANGIPTDDLTAYCAGLVRQDPYLFTYNRGNVGKYLRQRVGETPKKPAPKTDPKK
;
A
#
# COMPACT_ATOMS: atom_id res chain seq x y z
N MET A 1 -35.23 29.45 -21.12
CA MET A 1 -33.76 29.57 -20.96
C MET A 1 -33.29 29.40 -19.50
N ARG A 2 -34.02 29.86 -18.47
CA ARG A 2 -33.60 29.67 -17.06
C ARG A 2 -33.52 28.21 -16.60
N GLY A 3 -34.49 27.37 -16.99
CA GLY A 3 -34.51 25.94 -16.60
C GLY A 3 -33.35 25.12 -17.18
N THR A 4 -32.95 25.40 -18.43
CA THR A 4 -31.80 24.76 -19.08
C THR A 4 -30.49 25.09 -18.38
N ASN A 5 -30.31 26.33 -17.91
CA ASN A 5 -29.10 26.73 -17.18
C ASN A 5 -29.02 26.08 -15.79
N ILE A 6 -30.16 25.91 -15.10
CA ILE A 6 -30.22 25.20 -13.81
C ILE A 6 -29.88 23.72 -14.00
N LEU A 7 -30.40 23.08 -15.06
CA LEU A 7 -30.09 21.69 -15.37
C LEU A 7 -28.60 21.49 -15.68
N LEU A 8 -28.01 22.37 -16.50
CA LEU A 8 -26.58 22.33 -16.80
C LEU A 8 -25.71 22.53 -15.55
N PHE A 9 -26.12 23.40 -14.63
CA PHE A 9 -25.42 23.62 -13.37
C PHE A 9 -25.44 22.37 -12.48
N ILE A 10 -26.58 21.69 -12.37
CA ILE A 10 -26.69 20.44 -11.60
C ILE A 10 -25.79 19.35 -12.22
N ILE A 11 -25.80 19.21 -13.55
CA ILE A 11 -24.92 18.27 -14.25
C ILE A 11 -23.45 18.58 -13.97
N ALA A 12 -23.05 19.86 -14.04
CA ALA A 12 -21.69 20.28 -13.73
C ALA A 12 -21.27 19.94 -12.29
N LEU A 13 -22.17 20.12 -11.31
CA LEU A 13 -21.91 19.74 -9.92
C LEU A 13 -21.71 18.22 -9.79
N VAL A 14 -22.61 17.41 -10.36
CA VAL A 14 -22.49 15.94 -10.30
C VAL A 14 -21.18 15.47 -10.92
N LEU A 15 -20.80 16.01 -12.08
CA LEU A 15 -19.52 15.71 -12.73
C LEU A 15 -18.32 16.12 -11.87
N SER A 16 -18.37 17.29 -11.22
CA SER A 16 -17.29 17.75 -10.35
C SER A 16 -17.09 16.87 -9.11
N LEU A 17 -18.18 16.38 -8.49
CA LEU A 17 -18.11 15.42 -7.37
C LEU A 17 -17.51 14.08 -7.83
N PHE A 18 -17.93 13.59 -9.00
CA PHE A 18 -17.43 12.33 -9.55
C PHE A 18 -15.93 12.39 -9.84
N LEU A 19 -15.46 13.50 -10.42
CA LEU A 19 -14.04 13.75 -10.65
C LEU A 19 -13.27 13.87 -9.34
N GLY A 20 -13.83 14.55 -8.34
CA GLY A 20 -13.24 14.68 -7.01
C GLY A 20 -12.98 13.32 -6.34
N LEU A 21 -13.96 12.40 -6.42
CA LEU A 21 -13.83 11.05 -5.87
C LEU A 21 -12.68 10.26 -6.53
N GLN A 22 -12.58 10.31 -7.86
CA GLN A 22 -11.52 9.59 -8.59
C GLN A 22 -10.13 10.13 -8.26
N VAL A 23 -9.99 11.46 -8.12
CA VAL A 23 -8.73 12.09 -7.73
C VAL A 23 -8.32 11.66 -6.32
N GLU A 24 -9.26 11.60 -5.38
CA GLU A 24 -8.97 11.18 -4.01
C GLU A 24 -8.50 9.73 -3.95
N GLU A 25 -9.13 8.83 -4.70
CA GLU A 25 -8.77 7.42 -4.73
C GLU A 25 -7.34 7.21 -5.29
N GLN A 26 -6.99 7.88 -6.40
CA GLN A 26 -5.64 7.81 -6.96
C GLN A 26 -4.59 8.44 -6.02
N TYR A 27 -4.91 9.56 -5.37
CA TYR A 27 -3.98 10.24 -4.47
C TYR A 27 -3.79 9.49 -3.14
N ARG A 28 -4.83 8.77 -2.70
CA ARG A 28 -4.79 7.91 -1.51
C ARG A 28 -3.76 6.80 -1.68
N ASP A 29 -3.78 6.12 -2.81
CA ASP A 29 -2.89 4.98 -3.06
C ASP A 29 -1.42 5.43 -3.14
N VAL A 30 -1.15 6.57 -3.79
CA VAL A 30 0.18 7.20 -3.81
C VAL A 30 0.63 7.59 -2.40
N ARG A 31 -0.27 8.15 -1.59
CA ARG A 31 0.02 8.51 -0.20
C ARG A 31 0.39 7.29 0.63
N TYR A 32 -0.37 6.21 0.51
CA TYR A 32 -0.11 4.97 1.26
C TYR A 32 1.19 4.30 0.81
N LEU A 33 1.50 4.34 -0.49
CA LEU A 33 2.81 3.91 -1.01
C LEU A 33 3.96 4.70 -0.40
N ASN A 34 3.82 6.03 -0.29
CA ASN A 34 4.86 6.86 0.30
C ASN A 34 5.00 6.63 1.81
N ASN A 35 3.89 6.41 2.51
CA ASN A 35 3.90 6.00 3.92
C ASN A 35 4.64 4.69 4.11
N CYS A 36 4.36 3.69 3.28
CA CYS A 36 5.07 2.40 3.31
C CYS A 36 6.57 2.59 3.14
N LYS A 37 7.03 3.35 2.14
CA LYS A 37 8.47 3.60 1.94
C LYS A 37 9.13 4.20 3.19
N LYS A 38 8.47 5.18 3.81
CA LYS A 38 8.97 5.83 5.04
C LYS A 38 8.98 4.87 6.22
N ASP A 39 7.91 4.09 6.38
CA ASP A 39 7.71 3.19 7.50
C ASP A 39 8.67 1.98 7.44
N ILE A 40 8.86 1.37 6.27
CA ILE A 40 9.85 0.30 6.04
C ILE A 40 11.27 0.80 6.38
N LYS A 41 11.62 2.01 5.93
CA LYS A 41 12.92 2.63 6.23
C LYS A 41 13.08 2.92 7.72
N ALA A 42 12.06 3.47 8.37
CA ALA A 42 12.08 3.77 9.81
C ALA A 42 12.17 2.50 10.67
N ASN A 43 11.54 1.41 10.24
CA ASN A 43 11.60 0.10 10.88
C ASN A 43 12.84 -0.71 10.46
N GLY A 44 13.77 -0.16 9.68
CA GLY A 44 15.02 -0.84 9.30
C GLY A 44 14.82 -2.23 8.68
N ILE A 45 13.76 -2.42 7.91
CA ILE A 45 13.52 -3.67 7.19
C ILE A 45 14.45 -3.69 5.97
N PRO A 46 15.29 -4.73 5.79
CA PRO A 46 16.21 -4.79 4.68
C PRO A 46 15.45 -5.06 3.37
N THR A 47 15.54 -4.14 2.42
CA THR A 47 14.94 -4.26 1.08
C THR A 47 15.88 -3.63 0.05
N ASP A 48 16.09 -4.28 -1.09
CA ASP A 48 16.95 -3.72 -2.15
C ASP A 48 16.27 -2.54 -2.87
N ASP A 49 14.96 -2.60 -3.08
CA ASP A 49 14.15 -1.49 -3.62
C ASP A 49 12.85 -1.32 -2.82
N LEU A 50 12.77 -0.20 -2.10
CA LEU A 50 11.60 0.21 -1.30
C LEU A 50 10.32 0.32 -2.14
N THR A 51 10.43 0.76 -3.40
CA THR A 51 9.28 0.93 -4.29
C THR A 51 8.73 -0.41 -4.73
N ALA A 52 9.60 -1.28 -5.24
CA ALA A 52 9.22 -2.63 -5.65
C ALA A 52 8.68 -3.44 -4.46
N TYR A 53 9.31 -3.31 -3.28
CA TYR A 53 8.88 -3.99 -2.06
C TYR A 53 7.47 -3.55 -1.62
N CYS A 54 7.24 -2.24 -1.49
CA CYS A 54 5.91 -1.72 -1.15
C CYS A 54 4.86 -2.04 -2.22
N ALA A 55 5.21 -2.00 -3.51
CA ALA A 55 4.29 -2.42 -4.59
C ALA A 55 3.99 -3.94 -4.57
N GLY A 56 4.93 -4.75 -4.10
CA GLY A 56 4.72 -6.18 -3.83
C GLY A 56 3.75 -6.40 -2.67
N LEU A 57 3.87 -5.63 -1.60
CA LEU A 57 2.95 -5.68 -0.45
C LEU A 57 1.51 -5.35 -0.82
N VAL A 58 1.28 -4.33 -1.66
CA VAL A 58 -0.06 -4.02 -2.17
C VAL A 58 -0.71 -5.23 -2.86
N ARG A 59 0.09 -6.03 -3.60
CA ARG A 59 -0.40 -7.22 -4.31
C ARG A 59 -0.56 -8.44 -3.41
N GLN A 60 0.32 -8.62 -2.43
CA GLN A 60 0.32 -9.78 -1.55
C GLN A 60 -0.73 -9.69 -0.45
N ASP A 61 -0.87 -8.52 0.18
CA ASP A 61 -1.80 -8.31 1.28
C ASP A 61 -2.44 -6.90 1.20
N PRO A 62 -3.36 -6.70 0.24
CA PRO A 62 -4.01 -5.41 0.02
C PRO A 62 -4.80 -4.94 1.24
N TYR A 63 -5.32 -5.86 2.05
CA TYR A 63 -6.05 -5.53 3.27
C TYR A 63 -5.12 -4.94 4.32
N LEU A 64 -3.99 -5.61 4.63
CA LEU A 64 -2.99 -5.09 5.55
C LEU A 64 -2.47 -3.72 5.10
N PHE A 65 -2.24 -3.55 3.80
CA PHE A 65 -1.73 -2.30 3.25
C PHE A 65 -2.74 -1.14 3.35
N THR A 66 -3.97 -1.36 2.88
CA THR A 66 -5.00 -0.32 2.80
C THR A 66 -5.55 0.04 4.18
N TYR A 67 -5.81 -0.96 5.03
CA TYR A 67 -6.30 -0.75 6.39
C TYR A 67 -5.33 0.08 7.23
N ASN A 68 -4.03 -0.23 7.13
CA ASN A 68 -2.98 0.48 7.86
C ASN A 68 -2.46 1.73 7.13
N ARG A 69 -3.10 2.13 6.02
CA ARG A 69 -2.72 3.33 5.25
C ARG A 69 -1.25 3.37 4.83
N GLY A 70 -0.69 2.19 4.53
CA GLY A 70 0.72 2.00 4.21
C GLY A 70 1.67 1.83 5.39
N ASN A 71 1.25 2.00 6.65
CA ASN A 71 2.11 1.80 7.82
C ASN A 71 2.19 0.32 8.23
N VAL A 72 2.97 -0.45 7.47
CA VAL A 72 3.01 -1.92 7.55
C VAL A 72 4.25 -2.49 8.27
N GLY A 73 5.26 -1.68 8.54
CA GLY A 73 6.57 -2.08 9.05
C GLY A 73 6.52 -2.84 10.37
N LYS A 74 5.64 -2.43 11.29
CA LYS A 74 5.42 -3.12 12.57
C LYS A 74 5.01 -4.59 12.36
N TYR A 75 4.09 -4.84 11.43
CA TYR A 75 3.53 -6.17 11.16
C TYR A 75 4.51 -7.06 10.38
N LEU A 76 5.33 -6.44 9.52
CA LEU A 76 6.34 -7.17 8.76
C LEU A 76 7.51 -7.60 9.64
N ARG A 77 7.92 -6.77 10.60
CA ARG A 77 8.92 -7.19 11.60
C ARG A 77 8.47 -8.39 12.42
N GLN A 78 7.19 -8.45 12.79
CA GLN A 78 6.64 -9.61 13.49
C GLN A 78 6.73 -10.88 12.63
N ARG A 79 6.37 -10.80 11.34
CA ARG A 79 6.51 -11.95 10.42
C ARG A 79 7.95 -12.38 10.16
N VAL A 80 8.90 -11.44 10.11
CA VAL A 80 10.34 -11.75 10.00
C VAL A 80 10.88 -12.39 11.28
N GLY A 81 10.35 -12.01 12.45
CA GLY A 81 10.66 -12.70 13.71
C GLY A 81 10.07 -14.11 13.82
N GLU A 82 9.01 -14.40 13.07
CA GLU A 82 8.28 -15.67 13.08
C GLU A 82 8.71 -16.65 11.96
N THR A 83 9.61 -16.28 11.05
CA THR A 83 10.12 -17.24 10.06
C THR A 83 10.69 -18.48 10.78
N PRO A 84 10.22 -19.70 10.47
CA PRO A 84 10.82 -20.91 11.02
C PRO A 84 12.29 -20.91 10.63
N LYS A 85 13.19 -21.05 11.62
CA LYS A 85 14.61 -21.30 11.37
C LYS A 85 14.68 -22.43 10.34
N LYS A 86 15.25 -22.15 9.15
CA LYS A 86 15.65 -23.21 8.21
C LYS A 86 16.40 -24.27 9.04
N PRO A 87 16.01 -25.55 9.02
CA PRO A 87 16.80 -26.57 9.69
C PRO A 87 18.21 -26.53 9.09
N ALA A 88 19.22 -26.47 9.95
CA ALA A 88 20.61 -26.48 9.56
C ALA A 88 20.88 -27.68 8.63
N PRO A 89 21.73 -27.54 7.59
CA PRO A 89 22.09 -28.67 6.75
C PRO A 89 22.68 -29.75 7.64
N LYS A 90 22.09 -30.94 7.63
CA LYS A 90 22.68 -32.10 8.30
C LYS A 90 24.00 -32.40 7.59
N THR A 91 25.11 -32.19 8.28
CA THR A 91 26.42 -32.66 7.84
C THR A 91 26.36 -34.18 7.82
N ASP A 92 26.37 -34.77 6.63
CA ASP A 92 26.52 -36.22 6.48
C ASP A 92 27.86 -36.65 7.11
N PRO A 93 27.88 -37.72 7.93
CA PRO A 93 29.13 -38.23 8.46
C PRO A 93 29.94 -38.84 7.31
N LYS A 94 31.11 -38.25 7.07
CA LYS A 94 32.11 -38.68 6.10
C LYS A 94 32.46 -40.15 6.36
N LYS A 95 32.21 -41.02 5.37
CA LYS A 95 32.65 -42.42 5.37
C LYS A 95 34.06 -42.52 4.80
#